data_AF-A0A932VA15-F1
#
_entry.id   AF-A0A932VA15-F1
#
_cell.length_a   1.000
_cell.length_b   1.000
_cell.length_c   1.000
_cell.angle_alpha   90.00
_cell.angle_beta   90.00
_cell.angle_gamma   90.00
#
_symmetry.space_group_name_H-M   'P 1'
#
loop_
_entity.id
_entity.type
_entity.pdbx_description
1 polymer ?
#
loop_
_entity_poly.entity_id
_entity_poly.type
_entity_poly.pdbx_seq_one_letter_code
_entity_poly.pdbx_strand_id
1 'polypeptide(L)'
;YYSGDAGHLDQDGHLIYLDRVVDLLDLAGGEKYSPQFIEGRLKFSPYIKDAMALGGKDKPFVSAIINMDFENVGRWAEQKRISYTTFADLSQKVQVAELIRKDIAQLNRSLPEKARVKRYVLLHKEFDPDEAEMTRTRKLRRAFVETKYADLIHAIYSGAEQFITEAAVKFRDGRTATIKTEIAIRTLF
;
A
#
# COMPACT_ATOMS: atom_id res chain seq x y z
N TYR A 1 -6.36 -11.93 -34.44
CA TYR A 1 -5.19 -11.37 -33.76
C TYR A 1 -5.63 -10.98 -32.36
N TYR A 2 -4.98 -11.51 -31.30
CA TYR A 2 -5.26 -11.13 -29.91
C TYR A 2 -3.98 -10.48 -29.37
N SER A 3 -4.04 -9.21 -28.97
CA SER A 3 -2.84 -8.46 -28.59
C SER A 3 -2.22 -8.96 -27.27
N GLY A 4 -3.02 -9.63 -26.43
CA GLY A 4 -2.61 -10.10 -25.11
C GLY A 4 -2.56 -8.98 -24.07
N ASP A 5 -3.16 -7.83 -24.35
CA ASP A 5 -3.25 -6.69 -23.45
C ASP A 5 -4.59 -6.69 -22.71
N ALA A 6 -4.53 -6.35 -21.43
CA ALA A 6 -5.68 -6.09 -20.59
C ALA A 6 -5.95 -4.60 -20.54
N GLY A 7 -7.19 -4.21 -20.79
CA GLY A 7 -7.63 -2.84 -20.67
C GLY A 7 -9.04 -2.74 -20.11
N HIS A 8 -9.38 -1.55 -19.63
CA HIS A 8 -10.69 -1.23 -19.10
C HIS A 8 -11.22 0.03 -19.79
N LEU A 9 -12.48 0.00 -20.23
CA LEU A 9 -13.15 1.20 -20.69
C LEU A 9 -13.70 1.96 -19.49
N ASP A 10 -13.36 3.24 -19.38
CA ASP A 10 -13.97 4.11 -18.37
C ASP A 10 -15.41 4.52 -18.75
N GLN A 11 -16.03 5.33 -17.91
CA GLN A 11 -17.42 5.79 -18.10
C GLN A 11 -17.60 6.65 -19.36
N ASP A 12 -16.52 7.28 -19.83
CA ASP A 12 -16.50 8.15 -21.02
C ASP A 12 -16.11 7.36 -22.29
N GLY A 13 -15.85 6.06 -22.17
CA GLY A 13 -15.47 5.19 -23.27
C GLY A 13 -13.98 5.22 -23.62
N HIS A 14 -13.12 5.81 -22.78
CA HIS A 14 -11.67 5.77 -22.99
C HIS A 14 -11.08 4.44 -22.55
N LEU A 15 -10.20 3.88 -23.38
CA LEU A 15 -9.47 2.65 -23.06
C LEU A 15 -8.27 2.95 -22.15
N ILE A 16 -8.33 2.43 -20.93
CA ILE A 16 -7.26 2.43 -19.96
C ILE A 16 -6.48 1.11 -20.12
N TYR A 17 -5.23 1.19 -20.56
CA TYR A 17 -4.32 0.06 -20.53
C TYR A 17 -3.97 -0.29 -19.07
N LEU A 18 -4.17 -1.55 -18.70
CA LEU A 18 -3.85 -2.06 -17.36
C LEU A 18 -2.49 -2.74 -17.37
N ASP A 19 -2.38 -3.86 -18.09
CA ASP A 19 -1.18 -4.70 -18.11
C ASP A 19 -1.28 -5.76 -19.22
N ARG A 20 -0.28 -6.63 -19.33
CA ARG A 20 -0.39 -7.85 -20.11
C ARG A 20 -1.32 -8.84 -19.41
N VAL A 21 -2.12 -9.58 -20.17
CA VAL A 21 -3.05 -10.59 -19.63
C VAL A 21 -2.33 -11.66 -18.79
N VAL A 22 -1.07 -11.96 -19.11
CA VAL A 22 -0.23 -12.94 -18.38
C VAL A 22 0.29 -12.42 -17.05
N ASP A 23 0.34 -11.09 -16.87
CA ASP A 23 0.84 -10.43 -15.66
C ASP A 23 -0.29 -10.10 -14.67
N LEU A 24 -1.55 -10.33 -15.07
CA LEU A 24 -2.70 -10.23 -14.19
C LEU A 24 -2.73 -11.35 -13.15
N LEU A 25 -3.08 -11.01 -11.92
CA LEU A 25 -3.29 -11.95 -10.84
C LEU A 25 -4.79 -12.17 -10.59
N ASP A 26 -5.14 -13.40 -10.24
CA ASP A 26 -6.51 -13.78 -9.87
C ASP A 26 -6.77 -13.48 -8.38
N LEU A 27 -7.99 -13.04 -8.07
CA LEU A 27 -8.59 -12.99 -6.74
C LEU A 27 -9.34 -14.30 -6.44
N ALA A 28 -9.76 -14.51 -5.19
CA ALA A 28 -10.53 -15.69 -4.80
C ALA A 28 -11.86 -15.85 -5.54
N GLY A 29 -12.48 -14.75 -5.99
CA GLY A 29 -13.69 -14.79 -6.81
C GLY A 29 -13.45 -15.05 -8.31
N GLY A 30 -12.18 -15.23 -8.73
CA GLY A 30 -11.79 -15.44 -10.12
C GLY A 30 -11.60 -14.14 -10.93
N GLU A 31 -11.84 -12.99 -10.31
CA GLU A 31 -11.55 -11.70 -10.94
C GLU A 31 -10.05 -11.43 -11.03
N LYS A 32 -9.68 -10.64 -12.04
CA LYS A 32 -8.28 -10.30 -12.30
C LYS A 32 -7.97 -8.86 -11.92
N TYR A 33 -6.76 -8.63 -11.43
CA TYR A 33 -6.21 -7.30 -11.18
C TYR A 33 -4.73 -7.24 -11.59
N SER A 34 -4.24 -6.03 -11.90
CA SER A 34 -2.81 -5.79 -12.12
C SER A 34 -2.21 -5.12 -10.89
N PRO A 35 -1.32 -5.80 -10.14
CA PRO A 35 -0.55 -5.17 -9.08
C PRO A 35 0.31 -4.01 -9.60
N GLN A 36 0.96 -4.20 -10.75
CA GLN A 36 1.88 -3.21 -11.31
C GLN A 36 1.17 -1.92 -11.71
N PHE A 37 -0.03 -2.02 -12.30
CA PHE A 37 -0.85 -0.86 -12.61
C PHE A 37 -1.21 -0.07 -11.36
N ILE A 38 -1.68 -0.77 -10.32
CA ILE A 38 -2.07 -0.13 -9.04
C ILE A 38 -0.86 0.53 -8.38
N GLU A 39 0.23 -0.21 -8.21
CA GLU A 39 1.45 0.27 -7.55
C GLU A 39 2.06 1.44 -8.33
N GLY A 40 2.15 1.32 -9.66
CA GLY A 40 2.65 2.37 -10.54
C GLY A 40 1.79 3.62 -10.49
N ARG A 41 0.46 3.49 -10.56
CA ARG A 41 -0.47 4.63 -10.48
C ARG A 41 -0.42 5.35 -9.13
N LEU A 42 -0.36 4.61 -8.02
CA LEU A 42 -0.25 5.22 -6.70
C LEU A 42 1.03 6.04 -6.54
N LYS A 43 2.14 5.57 -7.10
CA LYS A 43 3.44 6.27 -7.06
C LYS A 43 3.51 7.56 -7.89
N PHE A 44 2.46 7.91 -8.66
CA PHE A 44 2.35 9.25 -9.23
C PHE A 44 1.89 10.30 -8.20
N SER A 45 1.31 9.89 -7.09
CA SER A 45 1.03 10.81 -5.99
C SER A 45 2.35 11.31 -5.40
N PRO A 46 2.53 12.62 -5.18
CA PRO A 46 3.69 13.14 -4.48
C PRO A 46 3.77 12.65 -3.02
N TYR A 47 2.67 12.11 -2.47
CA TYR A 47 2.58 11.67 -1.09
C TYR A 47 2.87 10.19 -0.89
N ILE A 48 3.02 9.41 -1.97
CA ILE A 48 3.27 7.95 -1.92
C ILE A 48 4.64 7.65 -2.50
N LYS A 49 5.55 7.19 -1.65
CA LYS A 49 6.91 6.80 -2.04
C LYS A 49 6.93 5.45 -2.73
N ASP A 50 6.30 4.47 -2.08
CA ASP A 50 6.22 3.09 -2.53
C ASP A 50 4.86 2.51 -2.10
N ALA A 51 4.37 1.56 -2.88
CA ALA A 51 3.12 0.87 -2.61
C ALA A 51 3.26 -0.60 -2.98
N MET A 52 2.49 -1.45 -2.31
CA MET A 52 2.36 -2.86 -2.63
C MET A 52 0.89 -3.23 -2.67
N ALA A 53 0.40 -3.62 -3.86
CA ALA A 53 -0.95 -4.11 -4.02
C ALA A 53 -1.02 -5.56 -3.55
N LEU A 54 -1.93 -5.88 -2.64
CA LEU A 54 -2.16 -7.22 -2.12
C LEU A 54 -3.39 -7.84 -2.78
N GLY A 55 -3.33 -9.13 -3.03
CA GLY A 55 -4.41 -9.93 -3.60
C GLY A 55 -3.86 -11.31 -3.95
N GLY A 56 -4.69 -12.17 -4.53
CA GLY A 56 -4.31 -13.55 -4.82
C GLY A 56 -5.51 -14.48 -4.77
N LYS A 57 -5.32 -15.72 -5.21
CA LYS A 57 -6.39 -16.74 -5.30
C LYS A 57 -7.04 -17.08 -3.96
N ASP A 58 -6.39 -16.73 -2.85
CA ASP A 58 -6.85 -16.91 -1.48
C ASP A 58 -7.46 -15.63 -0.87
N LYS A 59 -7.49 -14.51 -1.61
CA LYS A 59 -7.89 -13.19 -1.11
C LYS A 59 -9.14 -12.69 -1.83
N PRO A 60 -10.20 -12.29 -1.09
CA PRO A 60 -11.49 -11.92 -1.68
C PRO A 60 -11.50 -10.54 -2.37
N PHE A 61 -10.48 -9.72 -2.17
CA PHE A 61 -10.38 -8.38 -2.73
C PHE A 61 -8.94 -7.88 -2.79
N VAL A 62 -8.72 -6.79 -3.52
CA VAL A 62 -7.44 -6.08 -3.54
C VAL A 62 -7.30 -5.18 -2.31
N SER A 63 -6.14 -5.24 -1.67
CA SER A 63 -5.73 -4.29 -0.61
C SER A 63 -4.42 -3.61 -0.97
N ALA A 64 -3.95 -2.63 -0.19
CA ALA A 64 -2.65 -2.00 -0.42
C ALA A 64 -1.88 -1.72 0.88
N ILE A 65 -0.58 -2.00 0.88
CA ILE A 65 0.38 -1.47 1.86
C ILE A 65 1.02 -0.24 1.24
N ILE A 66 0.90 0.90 1.92
CA ILE A 66 1.39 2.19 1.42
C ILE A 66 2.54 2.68 2.29
N ASN A 67 3.64 3.07 1.65
CA ASN A 67 4.66 3.92 2.24
C ASN A 67 4.49 5.36 1.77
N MET A 68 4.25 6.25 2.72
CA MET A 68 4.22 7.68 2.42
C MET A 68 5.60 8.21 2.04
N ASP A 69 5.64 9.23 1.19
CA ASP A 69 6.82 10.06 1.01
C ASP A 69 6.95 11.00 2.21
N PHE A 70 7.90 10.70 3.09
CA PHE A 70 8.03 11.42 4.36
C PHE A 70 8.29 12.91 4.19
N GLU A 71 9.05 13.30 3.16
CA GLU A 71 9.44 14.68 2.95
C GLU A 71 8.24 15.50 2.43
N ASN A 72 7.56 14.99 1.40
CA ASN A 72 6.40 15.66 0.83
C ASN A 72 5.21 15.68 1.80
N VAL A 73 4.95 14.58 2.50
CA VAL A 73 3.89 14.52 3.51
C VAL A 73 4.24 15.37 4.73
N GLY A 74 5.50 15.42 5.13
CA GLY A 74 5.98 16.32 6.19
C GLY A 74 5.73 17.78 5.87
N ARG A 75 6.16 18.24 4.68
CA ARG A 75 5.88 19.60 4.20
C ARG A 75 4.39 19.92 4.13
N TRP A 76 3.58 18.96 3.66
CA TRP A 76 2.13 19.10 3.66
C TRP A 76 1.54 19.21 5.07
N ALA A 77 2.03 18.39 6.01
CA ALA A 77 1.57 18.39 7.40
C ALA A 77 1.90 19.71 8.11
N GLU A 78 3.10 20.26 7.88
CA GLU A 78 3.52 21.57 8.39
C GLU A 78 2.60 22.70 7.91
N GLN A 79 2.29 22.73 6.61
CA GLN A 79 1.35 23.70 6.03
C GLN A 79 -0.06 23.60 6.64
N LYS A 80 -0.46 22.40 7.06
CA LYS A 80 -1.73 22.12 7.75
C LYS A 80 -1.64 22.24 9.28
N ARG A 81 -0.48 22.65 9.82
CA ARG A 81 -0.21 22.75 11.27
C ARG A 81 -0.45 21.44 12.02
N ILE A 82 -0.15 20.31 11.39
CA ILE A 82 -0.23 18.99 11.99
C ILE A 82 1.13 18.67 12.61
N SER A 83 1.17 18.61 13.94
CA SER A 83 2.40 18.25 14.66
C SER A 83 2.67 16.74 14.56
N TYR A 84 3.93 16.40 14.29
CA TYR A 84 4.44 15.04 14.32
C TYR A 84 5.90 15.03 14.78
N THR A 85 6.35 13.88 15.26
CA THR A 85 7.73 13.72 15.80
C THR A 85 8.58 12.78 14.97
N THR A 86 7.98 11.77 14.38
CA THR A 86 8.66 10.69 13.66
C THR A 86 7.86 10.28 12.43
N PHE A 87 8.48 9.49 11.56
CA PHE A 87 7.79 8.85 10.44
C PHE A 87 6.60 8.01 10.93
N ALA A 88 6.81 7.17 11.95
CA ALA A 88 5.77 6.31 12.50
C ALA A 88 4.58 7.14 13.00
N ASP A 89 4.82 8.19 13.79
CA ASP A 89 3.79 9.11 14.28
C ASP A 89 3.02 9.79 13.13
N LEU A 90 3.73 10.34 12.14
CA LEU A 90 3.10 11.01 11.01
C LEU A 90 2.26 10.04 10.15
N SER A 91 2.76 8.83 9.90
CA SER A 91 2.07 7.81 9.08
C SER A 91 0.72 7.38 9.66
N GLN A 92 0.55 7.47 10.99
CA GLN A 92 -0.67 7.05 11.67
C GLN A 92 -1.65 8.22 11.92
N LYS A 93 -1.32 9.45 11.51
CA LYS A 93 -2.26 10.59 11.62
C LYS A 93 -3.47 10.36 10.71
N VAL A 94 -4.67 10.59 11.24
CA VAL A 94 -5.93 10.49 10.49
C VAL A 94 -5.92 11.40 9.26
N GLN A 95 -5.33 12.60 9.37
CA GLN A 95 -5.21 13.55 8.27
C GLN A 95 -4.36 13.01 7.11
N VAL A 96 -3.26 12.31 7.42
CA VAL A 96 -2.41 11.66 6.41
C VAL A 96 -3.13 10.45 5.82
N ALA A 97 -3.81 9.66 6.64
CA ALA A 97 -4.66 8.58 6.15
C ALA A 97 -5.70 9.09 5.15
N GLU A 98 -6.37 10.21 5.43
CA GLU A 98 -7.35 10.85 4.53
C GLU A 98 -6.72 11.44 3.28
N LEU A 99 -5.50 11.97 3.36
CA LEU A 99 -4.75 12.45 2.19
C LEU A 99 -4.54 11.29 1.21
N ILE A 100 -3.99 10.19 1.71
CA ILE A 100 -3.72 8.99 0.92
C ILE A 100 -5.02 8.33 0.44
N ARG A 101 -6.08 8.36 1.26
CA ARG A 101 -7.40 7.84 0.89
C ARG A 101 -7.91 8.48 -0.39
N LYS A 102 -7.70 9.79 -0.57
CA LYS A 102 -8.11 10.52 -1.77
C LYS A 102 -7.36 10.05 -3.01
N ASP A 103 -6.06 9.80 -2.90
CA ASP A 103 -5.25 9.28 -4.00
C ASP A 103 -5.72 7.88 -4.42
N ILE A 104 -5.98 6.99 -3.45
CA ILE A 104 -6.50 5.64 -3.73
C ILE A 104 -7.92 5.71 -4.31
N ALA A 105 -8.77 6.61 -3.81
CA ALA A 105 -10.12 6.80 -4.33
C ALA A 105 -10.09 7.30 -5.79
N GLN A 106 -9.14 8.17 -6.14
CA GLN A 106 -8.93 8.62 -7.52
C GLN A 106 -8.47 7.46 -8.41
N LEU A 107 -7.50 6.65 -7.96
CA LEU A 107 -7.08 5.44 -8.66
C LEU A 107 -8.26 4.49 -8.91
N ASN A 108 -9.09 4.24 -7.89
CA ASN A 108 -10.20 3.29 -7.98
C ASN A 108 -11.24 3.66 -9.06
N ARG A 109 -11.34 4.93 -9.46
CA ARG A 109 -12.19 5.35 -10.60
C ARG A 109 -11.71 4.80 -11.93
N SER A 110 -10.41 4.54 -12.07
CA SER A 110 -9.78 3.97 -13.27
C SER A 110 -9.73 2.44 -13.28
N LEU A 111 -10.22 1.80 -12.20
CA LEU A 111 -10.21 0.35 -12.05
C LEU A 111 -11.60 -0.24 -12.23
N PRO A 112 -11.70 -1.44 -12.83
CA PRO A 112 -12.91 -2.26 -12.75
C PRO A 112 -13.36 -2.42 -11.30
N GLU A 113 -14.66 -2.38 -11.04
CA GLU A 113 -15.22 -2.38 -9.68
C GLU A 113 -14.64 -3.49 -8.79
N LYS A 114 -14.53 -4.70 -9.33
CA LYS A 114 -14.03 -5.87 -8.60
C LYS A 114 -12.52 -5.89 -8.38
N ALA A 115 -11.77 -5.06 -9.11
CA ALA A 115 -10.33 -4.89 -8.99
C ALA A 115 -9.93 -3.65 -8.15
N ARG A 116 -10.91 -2.90 -7.63
CA ARG A 116 -10.66 -1.72 -6.78
C ARG A 116 -10.03 -2.13 -5.46
N VAL A 117 -9.10 -1.29 -5.00
CA VAL A 117 -8.54 -1.39 -3.65
C VAL A 117 -9.65 -1.15 -2.64
N LYS A 118 -9.93 -2.13 -1.78
CA LYS A 118 -10.98 -2.03 -0.75
C LYS A 118 -10.43 -1.60 0.61
N ARG A 119 -9.25 -2.10 0.97
CA ARG A 119 -8.60 -1.79 2.23
C ARG A 119 -7.16 -1.37 2.01
N TYR A 120 -6.63 -0.54 2.89
CA TYR A 120 -5.24 -0.13 2.86
C TYR A 120 -4.68 0.13 4.26
N VAL A 121 -3.36 0.10 4.36
CA VAL A 121 -2.61 0.47 5.56
C VAL A 121 -1.52 1.47 5.19
N LEU A 122 -1.21 2.38 6.11
CA LEU A 122 0.02 3.17 6.04
C LEU A 122 1.06 2.51 6.91
N LEU A 123 2.14 2.05 6.29
CA LEU A 123 3.21 1.37 7.02
C LEU A 123 3.96 2.38 7.90
N HIS A 124 4.31 1.95 9.11
CA HIS A 124 4.96 2.76 10.14
C HIS A 124 6.46 3.00 9.93
N LYS A 125 7.04 2.39 8.89
CA LYS A 125 8.44 2.55 8.48
C LYS A 125 8.56 2.43 6.97
N GLU A 126 9.62 2.94 6.37
CA GLU A 126 9.92 2.71 4.96
C GLU A 126 10.32 1.25 4.69
N PHE A 127 10.04 0.78 3.48
CA PHE A 127 10.68 -0.42 2.96
C PHE A 127 12.19 -0.20 2.86
N ASP A 128 12.96 -1.16 3.40
CA ASP A 128 14.40 -1.02 3.57
C ASP A 128 15.17 -2.08 2.74
N PRO A 129 16.12 -1.68 1.88
CA PRO A 129 17.03 -2.62 1.21
C PRO A 129 17.86 -3.46 2.17
N ASP A 130 18.26 -2.90 3.31
CA ASP A 130 19.11 -3.57 4.31
C ASP A 130 18.32 -4.64 5.08
N GLU A 131 17.00 -4.49 5.17
CA GLU A 131 16.09 -5.52 5.68
C GLU A 131 15.58 -6.47 4.58
N ALA A 132 16.17 -6.42 3.38
CA ALA A 132 15.82 -7.25 2.22
C ALA A 132 14.38 -7.07 1.69
N GLU A 133 13.68 -6.00 2.08
CA GLU A 133 12.32 -5.70 1.60
C GLU A 133 12.32 -5.17 0.17
N MET A 134 13.43 -4.56 -0.24
CA MET A 134 13.67 -4.11 -1.60
C MET A 134 15.12 -4.37 -2.03
N THR A 135 15.38 -4.26 -3.33
CA THR A 135 16.76 -4.24 -3.86
C THR A 135 17.40 -2.87 -3.61
N ARG A 136 18.73 -2.77 -3.76
CA ARG A 136 19.44 -1.49 -3.77
C ARG A 136 18.95 -0.52 -4.85
N THR A 137 18.37 -1.05 -5.93
CA THR A 137 17.70 -0.28 -6.99
C THR A 137 16.24 0.08 -6.66
N ARG A 138 15.82 -0.07 -5.39
CA ARG A 138 14.46 0.20 -4.90
C ARG A 138 13.35 -0.64 -5.54
N LYS A 139 13.66 -1.83 -6.07
CA LYS A 139 12.66 -2.80 -6.53
C LYS A 139 12.15 -3.61 -5.35
N LEU A 140 10.85 -3.60 -5.09
CA LEU A 140 10.24 -4.35 -4.00
C LEU A 140 10.45 -5.86 -4.17
N ARG A 141 10.88 -6.54 -3.11
CA ARG A 141 11.02 -8.01 -3.05
C ARG A 141 9.72 -8.63 -2.54
N ARG A 142 8.68 -8.58 -3.38
CA ARG A 142 7.29 -8.91 -3.05
C ARG A 142 7.13 -10.18 -2.19
N ALA A 143 7.67 -11.32 -2.63
CA ALA A 143 7.54 -12.58 -1.89
C ALA A 143 8.13 -12.54 -0.47
N PHE A 144 9.24 -11.82 -0.30
CA PHE A 144 9.86 -11.62 1.02
C PHE A 144 9.01 -10.68 1.88
N VAL A 145 8.50 -9.59 1.31
CA VAL A 145 7.61 -8.65 2.00
C VAL A 145 6.30 -9.33 2.42
N GLU A 146 5.68 -10.16 1.56
CA GLU A 146 4.49 -10.93 1.93
C GLU A 146 4.75 -11.87 3.10
N THR A 147 5.90 -12.54 3.12
CA THR A 147 6.29 -13.42 4.23
C THR A 147 6.52 -12.62 5.50
N LYS A 148 7.26 -11.51 5.42
CA LYS A 148 7.60 -10.68 6.58
C LYS A 148 6.39 -10.01 7.22
N TYR A 149 5.44 -9.56 6.42
CA TYR A 149 4.22 -8.90 6.87
C TYR A 149 3.01 -9.85 6.89
N ALA A 150 3.22 -11.17 6.95
CA ALA A 150 2.15 -12.16 6.89
C ALA A 150 1.04 -11.89 7.94
N ASP A 151 1.42 -11.55 9.17
CA ASP A 151 0.46 -11.26 10.25
C ASP A 151 -0.37 -10.00 9.98
N LEU A 152 0.27 -8.94 9.47
CA LEU A 152 -0.42 -7.71 9.06
C LEU A 152 -1.36 -7.98 7.89
N ILE A 153 -0.90 -8.73 6.89
CA ILE A 153 -1.71 -9.13 5.73
C ILE A 153 -2.90 -9.97 6.18
N HIS A 154 -2.70 -10.92 7.09
CA HIS A 154 -3.78 -11.69 7.68
C HIS A 154 -4.80 -10.79 8.39
N ALA A 155 -4.33 -9.82 9.20
CA ALA A 155 -5.20 -8.85 9.86
C ALA A 155 -6.03 -8.00 8.88
N ILE A 156 -5.45 -7.61 7.73
CA ILE A 156 -6.17 -6.89 6.67
C ILE A 156 -7.37 -7.70 6.16
N TYR A 157 -7.21 -9.01 5.99
CA TYR A 157 -8.24 -9.90 5.46
C TYR A 157 -9.17 -10.51 6.53
N SER A 158 -8.83 -10.44 7.82
CA SER A 158 -9.66 -10.96 8.92
C SER A 158 -10.78 -10.02 9.37
N GLY A 159 -10.85 -8.81 8.81
CA GLY A 159 -11.80 -7.78 9.25
C GLY A 159 -11.32 -6.93 10.42
N ALA A 160 -10.08 -7.10 10.90
CA ALA A 160 -9.52 -6.25 11.93
C ALA A 160 -9.43 -4.78 11.48
N GLU A 161 -9.59 -3.84 12.42
CA GLU A 161 -9.46 -2.39 12.16
C GLU A 161 -8.08 -1.84 12.52
N GLN A 162 -7.28 -2.63 13.24
CA GLN A 162 -5.96 -2.25 13.70
C GLN A 162 -5.06 -3.48 13.81
N PHE A 163 -3.75 -3.26 13.69
CA PHE A 163 -2.72 -4.26 13.88
C PHE A 163 -1.60 -3.66 14.74
N ILE A 164 -1.21 -4.34 15.80
CA ILE A 164 -0.10 -3.91 16.66
C ILE A 164 1.14 -4.67 16.22
N THR A 165 2.19 -3.94 15.88
CA THR A 165 3.52 -4.50 15.64
C THR A 165 4.48 -4.07 16.72
N GLU A 166 5.35 -5.00 17.11
CA GLU A 166 6.38 -4.78 18.11
C GLU A 166 7.75 -4.90 17.45
N ALA A 167 8.53 -3.82 17.46
CA ALA A 167 9.89 -3.83 16.99
C ALA A 167 10.85 -3.65 18.17
N ALA A 168 11.77 -4.59 18.34
CA ALA A 168 12.87 -4.44 19.28
C ALA A 168 13.90 -3.46 18.70
N VAL A 169 13.97 -2.27 19.27
CA VAL A 169 14.99 -1.27 18.94
C VAL A 169 16.16 -1.45 19.89
N LYS A 170 17.32 -1.80 19.32
CA LYS A 170 18.59 -1.88 20.04
C LYS A 170 19.27 -0.51 19.93
N PHE A 171 19.33 0.20 21.04
CA PHE A 171 20.02 1.48 21.14
C PHE A 171 21.55 1.27 21.12
N ARG A 172 22.26 2.32 20.73
CA ARG A 172 23.73 2.32 20.67
C ARG A 172 24.41 2.09 22.03
N ASP A 173 23.71 2.35 23.12
CA ASP A 173 24.15 2.09 24.50
C ASP A 173 23.91 0.64 24.96
N GLY A 174 23.44 -0.23 24.06
CA GLY A 174 23.17 -1.64 24.34
C GLY A 174 21.78 -1.92 24.93
N ARG A 175 20.99 -0.88 25.26
CA ARG A 175 19.61 -1.05 25.73
C ARG A 175 18.72 -1.53 24.59
N THR A 176 17.78 -2.40 24.91
CA THR A 176 16.72 -2.81 24.00
C THR A 176 15.39 -2.26 24.50
N ALA A 177 14.67 -1.51 23.68
CA ALA A 177 13.28 -1.18 23.96
C ALA A 177 12.38 -1.77 22.87
N THR A 178 11.20 -2.22 23.28
CA THR A 178 10.16 -2.61 22.35
C THR A 178 9.35 -1.39 22.00
N ILE A 179 9.42 -0.95 20.74
CA ILE A 179 8.51 0.07 20.23
C ILE A 179 7.28 -0.66 19.72
N LYS A 180 6.14 -0.42 20.38
CA LYS A 180 4.83 -0.85 19.88
C LYS A 180 4.30 0.24 18.96
N THR A 181 3.94 -0.15 17.75
CA THR A 181 3.25 0.74 16.82
C THR A 181 1.91 0.14 16.45
N GLU A 182 0.86 0.93 16.63
CA GLU A 182 -0.47 0.58 16.15
C GLU A 182 -0.62 1.05 14.71
N ILE A 183 -0.94 0.12 13.81
CA ILE A 183 -1.19 0.37 12.40
C ILE A 183 -2.70 0.25 12.18
N ALA A 184 -3.33 1.35 11.81
CA ALA A 184 -4.74 1.32 11.48
C ALA A 184 -4.99 0.69 10.09
N ILE A 185 -5.95 -0.22 10.03
CA ILE A 185 -6.41 -0.87 8.80
C ILE A 185 -7.65 -0.12 8.32
N ARG A 186 -7.49 0.61 7.23
CA ARG A 186 -8.51 1.51 6.71
C ARG A 186 -9.33 0.82 5.62
N THR A 187 -10.63 1.06 5.64
CA THR A 187 -11.58 0.59 4.61
C THR A 187 -12.04 1.80 3.80
N LEU A 188 -12.15 1.64 2.48
CA LEU A 188 -12.53 2.72 1.56
C LEU A 188 -14.04 2.86 1.35
N PHE A 189 -14.77 1.75 1.41
CA PHE A 189 -16.21 1.62 1.15
C PHE A 189 -16.76 0.34 1.78
#